data_AF-A0A1B2I673-F1
#
_entry.id   AF-A0A1B2I673-F1
#
_cell.length_a   1.000
_cell.length_b   1.000
_cell.length_c   1.000
_cell.angle_alpha   90.00
_cell.angle_beta   90.00
_cell.angle_gamma   90.00
#
_symmetry.space_group_name_H-M   'P 1'
#
loop_
_entity.id
_entity.type
_entity.pdbx_description
1 polymer ?
#
loop_
_entity_poly.entity_id
_entity_poly.type
_entity_poly.pdbx_seq_one_letter_code
_entity_poly.pdbx_strand_id
1 'polypeptide(L)'
;MARRDFYTSAAWLRCRDGYIKSVCGLCERCGKPGYIVHHKQHIDDSNEGDPEVTLNWANLEYLCLECHNKEHFQKRQTRDDVMFDASGQLVAASPPPKRKH
;
A
#
# COMPACT_ATOMS: atom_id res chain seq x y z
N MET A 1 -4.33 20.49 4.45
CA MET A 1 -3.51 20.71 3.23
C MET A 1 -3.96 19.63 2.27
N ALA A 2 -4.35 19.89 1.03
CA ALA A 2 -4.90 18.79 0.23
C ALA A 2 -3.89 17.64 0.18
N ARG A 3 -4.32 16.39 0.38
CA ARG A 3 -3.42 15.22 0.49
C ARG A 3 -2.40 15.13 -0.66
N ARG A 4 -2.76 15.60 -1.85
CA ARG A 4 -1.86 15.72 -3.00
C ARG A 4 -0.70 16.69 -2.74
N ASP A 5 -0.95 17.82 -2.09
CA ASP A 5 0.04 18.85 -1.77
C ASP A 5 1.05 18.35 -0.72
N PHE A 6 0.62 17.49 0.21
CA PHE A 6 1.55 16.84 1.15
C PHE A 6 2.61 16.02 0.40
N TYR A 7 2.20 15.17 -0.54
CA TYR A 7 3.11 14.30 -1.29
C TYR A 7 4.02 15.05 -2.28
N THR A 8 3.72 16.31 -2.59
CA THR A 8 4.60 17.20 -3.37
C THR A 8 5.37 18.18 -2.50
N SER A 9 5.12 18.20 -1.19
CA SER A 9 5.78 19.11 -0.25
C SER A 9 7.28 18.82 -0.13
N ALA A 10 8.08 19.87 0.05
CA ALA A 10 9.51 19.73 0.25
C ALA A 10 9.86 18.96 1.55
N ALA A 11 8.99 19.02 2.57
CA ALA A 11 9.17 18.27 3.81
C ALA A 11 9.06 16.76 3.58
N TRP A 12 8.01 16.31 2.88
CA TRP A 12 7.85 14.90 2.53
C TRP A 12 8.98 14.41 1.62
N LEU A 13 9.34 15.16 0.58
CA LEU A 13 10.40 14.76 -0.36
C LEU A 13 11.74 14.54 0.37
N ARG A 14 12.12 15.45 1.28
CA ARG A 14 13.34 15.27 2.10
C ARG A 14 13.24 14.10 3.06
N CYS A 15 12.10 13.92 3.72
CA CYS A 15 11.88 12.79 4.63
C CYS A 15 12.00 11.46 3.88
N ARG A 16 11.29 11.33 2.76
CA ARG A 16 11.32 10.17 1.85
C ARG A 16 12.73 9.86 1.39
N ASP A 17 13.47 10.84 0.88
CA ASP A 17 14.83 10.63 0.37
C ASP A 17 15.80 10.23 1.49
N GLY A 18 15.66 10.83 2.68
CA GLY A 18 16.44 10.47 3.85
C GLY A 18 16.17 9.03 4.31
N TYR A 19 14.90 8.64 4.36
CA TYR A 19 14.49 7.30 4.77
C TYR A 19 14.95 6.23 3.77
N ILE A 20 14.79 6.46 2.46
CA ILE A 20 15.28 5.53 1.42
C ILE A 20 16.80 5.31 1.56
N LYS A 21 17.57 6.37 1.84
CA LYS A 21 19.02 6.27 2.05
C LYS A 21 19.39 5.48 3.31
N SER A 22 18.64 5.63 4.40
CA SER A 22 18.93 4.94 5.66
C SER A 22 18.77 3.42 5.55
N VAL A 23 17.88 2.95 4.68
CA VAL A 23 17.67 1.52 4.36
C VAL A 23 18.42 1.06 3.11
N CYS A 24 19.41 1.83 2.67
CA CYS A 24 20.26 1.52 1.51
C CYS A 24 19.48 1.28 0.20
N GLY A 25 18.29 1.86 0.06
CA GLY A 25 17.43 1.65 -1.12
C GLY A 25 16.87 0.24 -1.26
N LEU A 26 16.92 -0.56 -0.20
CA LEU A 26 16.43 -1.94 -0.19
C LEU A 26 15.05 -2.04 0.45
N CYS A 27 14.22 -2.93 -0.08
CA CYS A 27 12.95 -3.31 0.49
C CYS A 27 13.18 -3.96 1.86
N GLU A 28 12.59 -3.39 2.90
CA GLU A 28 12.79 -3.84 4.28
C GLU A 28 12.23 -5.23 4.56
N ARG A 29 11.31 -5.74 3.73
CA ARG A 29 10.72 -7.07 3.88
C ARG A 29 11.47 -8.19 3.14
N CYS A 30 12.10 -7.89 2.01
CA CYS A 30 12.66 -8.93 1.13
C CYS A 30 14.08 -8.67 0.63
N GLY A 31 14.68 -7.52 0.95
CA GLY A 31 16.06 -7.16 0.59
C GLY A 31 16.30 -6.83 -0.89
N LYS A 32 15.31 -6.96 -1.77
CA LYS A 32 15.38 -6.52 -3.18
C LYS A 32 15.32 -4.98 -3.27
N PRO A 33 15.68 -4.34 -4.39
CA PRO A 33 15.48 -2.90 -4.57
C PRO A 33 14.05 -2.47 -4.24
N GLY A 34 13.92 -1.43 -3.42
CA GLY A 34 12.62 -0.86 -3.05
C GLY A 34 12.03 -0.01 -4.18
N TYR A 35 10.78 0.40 -4.00
CA TYR A 35 10.01 1.17 -4.99
C TYR A 35 9.26 2.33 -4.33
N ILE A 36 8.56 2.06 -3.23
CA ILE A 36 7.65 3.00 -2.57
C ILE A 36 7.90 3.06 -1.07
N VAL A 37 7.90 4.28 -0.50
CA VAL A 37 7.83 4.46 0.95
C VAL A 37 6.35 4.39 1.35
N HIS A 38 6.04 3.44 2.22
CA HIS A 38 4.71 3.13 2.72
C HIS A 38 4.57 3.67 4.15
N HIS A 39 3.41 4.23 4.47
CA HIS A 39 3.05 4.61 5.84
C HIS A 39 2.32 3.44 6.52
N LYS A 40 2.86 2.91 7.62
CA LYS A 40 2.29 1.78 8.39
C LYS A 40 0.93 2.16 8.98
N GLN A 41 0.87 3.31 9.66
CA GLN A 41 -0.35 4.01 10.00
C GLN A 41 -0.74 4.89 8.82
N HIS A 42 -1.91 4.62 8.26
CA HIS A 42 -2.41 5.33 7.08
C HIS A 42 -2.69 6.81 7.38
N ILE A 43 -2.36 7.66 6.41
CA ILE A 43 -2.73 9.07 6.43
C ILE A 43 -4.20 9.21 6.01
N ASP A 44 -4.96 9.91 6.84
CA ASP A 44 -6.35 10.29 6.59
C ASP A 44 -6.57 11.79 6.90
N ASP A 45 -7.80 12.25 6.69
CA ASP A 45 -8.14 13.67 6.80
C ASP A 45 -8.06 14.19 8.26
N SER A 46 -8.03 13.29 9.24
CA SER A 46 -7.90 13.64 10.66
C SER A 46 -6.44 13.78 11.12
N ASN A 47 -5.50 13.15 10.42
CA ASN A 47 -4.10 13.06 10.84
C ASN A 47 -3.08 13.66 9.85
N GLU A 48 -3.52 14.15 8.68
CA GLU A 48 -2.63 14.70 7.64
C GLU A 48 -1.79 15.92 8.08
N GLY A 49 -2.18 16.59 9.17
CA GLY A 49 -1.46 17.72 9.74
C GLY A 49 -0.43 17.33 10.80
N ASP A 50 -0.37 16.06 11.20
CA ASP A 50 0.48 15.59 12.29
C ASP A 50 1.83 15.05 11.75
N PRO A 51 2.97 15.71 12.04
CA PRO A 51 4.29 15.22 11.64
C PRO A 51 4.65 13.86 12.26
N GLU A 52 4.09 13.51 13.42
CA GLU A 52 4.34 12.23 14.08
C GLU A 52 3.71 11.06 13.33
N VAL A 53 2.72 11.32 12.47
CA VAL A 53 2.15 10.34 11.54
C VAL A 53 2.79 10.47 10.17
N THR A 54 2.90 11.70 9.66
CA THR A 54 3.24 11.95 8.24
C THR A 54 4.74 11.88 7.93
N LEU A 55 5.61 12.24 8.89
CA LEU A 55 7.06 12.37 8.69
C LEU A 55 7.90 11.51 9.64
N ASN A 56 7.29 10.81 10.59
CA ASN A 56 8.00 9.96 11.55
C ASN A 56 8.52 8.68 10.88
N TRP A 57 9.83 8.46 10.93
CA TRP A 57 10.49 7.29 10.35
C TRP A 57 10.02 5.96 10.96
N ALA A 58 9.59 5.95 12.22
CA ALA A 58 9.02 4.74 12.83
C ALA A 58 7.73 4.29 12.12
N ASN A 59 6.99 5.24 11.54
CA ASN A 59 5.78 5.01 10.78
C ASN A 59 6.02 4.71 9.30
N LEU A 60 7.28 4.70 8.83
CA LEU A 60 7.61 4.44 7.43
C LEU A 60 8.12 3.01 7.24
N GLU A 61 7.97 2.51 6.01
CA GLU A 61 8.58 1.28 5.53
C GLU A 61 8.88 1.41 4.03
N TYR A 62 10.10 1.09 3.59
CA TYR A 62 10.44 1.11 2.17
C TYR A 62 10.24 -0.27 1.56
N LEU A 63 9.36 -0.36 0.57
CA LEU A 63 8.90 -1.63 0.01
C LEU A 63 9.09 -1.68 -1.51
N CYS A 64 9.39 -2.88 -2.01
CA CYS A 64 9.21 -3.18 -3.42
C CYS A 64 7.70 -3.28 -3.74
N LEU A 65 7.34 -3.13 -5.01
CA LEU A 65 5.94 -3.13 -5.44
C LEU A 65 5.19 -4.42 -5.04
N GLU A 66 5.87 -5.57 -5.11
CA GLU A 66 5.28 -6.87 -4.72
C GLU A 66 4.94 -6.91 -3.21
N CYS A 67 5.88 -6.49 -2.36
CA CYS A 67 5.66 -6.45 -0.90
C CYS A 67 4.58 -5.43 -0.53
N HIS A 68 4.57 -4.27 -1.16
CA HIS A 68 3.53 -3.25 -0.97
C HIS A 68 2.14 -3.77 -1.39
N ASN A 69 2.04 -4.44 -2.54
CA ASN A 69 0.78 -5.00 -3.00
C ASN A 69 0.28 -6.13 -2.07
N LYS A 70 1.19 -6.95 -1.54
CA LYS A 70 0.82 -7.93 -0.51
C LYS A 70 0.26 -7.26 0.74
N GLU A 71 0.81 -6.12 1.18
CA GLU A 71 0.26 -5.38 2.32
C GLU A 71 -1.20 -4.95 2.07
N HIS A 72 -1.48 -4.31 0.94
CA HIS A 72 -2.82 -3.78 0.66
C HIS A 72 -3.84 -4.82 0.15
N PHE A 73 -3.38 -5.86 -0.53
CA PHE A 73 -4.23 -6.79 -1.28
C PHE A 73 -4.11 -8.24 -0.81
N GLN A 74 -3.72 -8.46 0.44
CA GLN A 74 -3.71 -9.77 1.09
C GLN A 74 -5.09 -10.47 1.09
N LYS A 75 -6.18 -9.71 0.95
CA LYS A 75 -7.55 -10.23 0.76
C LYS A 75 -7.84 -10.35 -0.73
N ARG A 76 -8.48 -11.46 -1.15
CA ARG A 76 -8.96 -11.63 -2.53
C ARG A 76 -9.78 -10.39 -2.92
N GLN A 77 -9.32 -9.68 -3.94
CA GLN A 77 -10.06 -8.53 -4.49
C GLN A 77 -11.35 -8.98 -5.19
N THR A 78 -11.39 -10.24 -5.63
CA THR A 78 -12.56 -10.86 -6.24
C THR A 78 -13.39 -11.56 -5.18
N ARG A 79 -14.71 -11.43 -5.28
CA ARG A 79 -15.63 -12.27 -4.50
C ARG A 79 -15.47 -13.72 -4.96
N ASP A 80 -15.56 -14.66 -4.02
CA ASP A 80 -15.43 -16.10 -4.32
C ASP A 80 -16.64 -16.67 -5.10
N ASP A 81 -17.69 -15.87 -5.29
CA ASP A 81 -18.94 -16.26 -5.96
C ASP A 81 -19.06 -15.71 -7.39
N VAL A 82 -18.01 -15.12 -7.97
CA VAL A 82 -18.00 -14.58 -9.34
C VAL A 82 -16.76 -15.00 -10.14
N MET A 83 -16.90 -15.11 -11.46
CA MET A 83 -15.82 -15.40 -12.42
C MET A 83 -16.04 -14.67 -13.76
N PHE A 84 -15.01 -14.55 -14.58
CA PHE A 84 -15.14 -14.05 -15.95
C PHE A 84 -15.48 -15.20 -16.91
N ASP A 85 -16.48 -15.02 -17.76
CA ASP A 85 -16.79 -15.96 -18.84
C ASP A 85 -15.88 -15.76 -20.07
N ALA A 86 -16.08 -16.57 -21.11
CA ALA A 86 -15.28 -16.51 -22.34
C ALA A 86 -15.42 -15.18 -23.11
N SER A 87 -16.46 -14.40 -22.84
CA SER A 87 -16.67 -13.06 -23.41
C SER A 87 -16.08 -11.94 -22.53
N GLY A 88 -15.52 -12.29 -21.37
CA GLY A 88 -15.00 -11.34 -20.39
C GLY A 88 -16.09 -10.71 -19.52
N GLN A 89 -17.32 -11.25 -19.50
CA GLN A 89 -18.34 -10.79 -18.57
C GLN A 89 -18.17 -11.41 -17.18
N LEU A 90 -18.41 -10.60 -16.15
CA LEU A 90 -18.42 -11.05 -14.76
C LEU A 90 -19.75 -11.77 -14.45
N VAL A 91 -19.70 -13.08 -14.25
CA VAL A 91 -20.85 -13.96 -13.99
C VAL A 91 -20.71 -14.66 -12.63
N ALA A 92 -21.80 -15.23 -12.11
CA ALA A 92 -21.75 -16.03 -10.88
C ALA A 92 -20.94 -17.33 -11.08
N ALA A 93 -20.07 -17.68 -10.15
CA ALA A 93 -19.33 -18.93 -10.16
C ALA A 93 -20.30 -20.11 -9.97
N SER A 94 -20.36 -21.02 -10.95
CA SER A 94 -21.14 -22.26 -10.86
C SER A 94 -20.23 -23.47 -10.69
N PRO A 95 -20.52 -24.38 -9.74
CA PRO A 95 -21.60 -24.32 -8.75
C PRO A 95 -21.27 -23.33 -7.61
N PRO A 96 -22.27 -22.86 -6.84
CA PRO A 96 -22.05 -21.84 -5.80
C PRO A 96 -21.06 -22.32 -4.73
N PRO A 97 -20.21 -21.42 -4.19
CA PRO A 97 -19.25 -21.78 -3.16
C PRO A 97 -19.98 -22.30 -1.90
N LYS A 98 -19.52 -23.44 -1.37
CA LYS A 98 -20.06 -24.00 -0.12
C LYS A 98 -19.83 -23.01 1.02
N ARG A 99 -20.90 -22.43 1.56
CA ARG A 99 -20.85 -21.59 2.78
C ARG A 99 -20.24 -22.43 3.90
N LYS A 100 -19.10 -22.01 4.45
CA LYS A 100 -18.62 -22.52 5.75
C LYS A 100 -19.40 -21.80 6.84
N HIS A 101 -20.14 -22.56 7.65
CA HIS A 101 -20.75 -22.08 8.89
C HIS A 101 -19.67 -21.93 9.97
#